data_AF-A0AAP8F5L0-F1
#
_entry.id   AF-A0AAP8F5L0-F1
#
_cell.length_a   1.000
_cell.length_b   1.000
_cell.length_c   1.000
_cell.angle_alpha   90.00
_cell.angle_beta   90.00
_cell.angle_gamma   90.00
#
_symmetry.space_group_name_H-M   'P 1'
#
loop_
_entity.id
_entity.type
_entity.pdbx_description
1 polymer ?
#
loop_
_entity_poly.entity_id
_entity_poly.type
_entity_poly.pdbx_seq_one_letter_code
_entity_poly.pdbx_strand_id
1 'polypeptide(L)'
;MDQDNQAEFINTHYEKLQPTEGPNTFKHGLSKFIVDYAREHTSLHLIICNSNRSKNGRLYLLNELFPQNEYVRILVHFDIPDDVLYERVARSTRSTNIFRGGYSNFKEVLDRQQAESLHEDVVDPIENEADYLFVIHDSKDVNTTIEEIVHLAKDLSPIPK
;
A
#
# COMPACT_ATOMS: atom_id res chain seq x y z
N MET A 1 7.47 1.16 3.53
CA MET A 1 6.71 0.27 4.42
C MET A 1 5.85 -0.64 3.58
N ASP A 2 6.21 -1.92 3.54
CA ASP A 2 5.46 -2.95 2.84
C ASP A 2 4.96 -3.98 3.85
N GLN A 3 3.63 -4.08 3.97
CA GLN A 3 2.96 -4.99 4.92
C GLN A 3 3.21 -6.46 4.62
N ASP A 4 3.54 -6.82 3.38
CA ASP A 4 3.79 -8.20 3.02
C ASP A 4 5.13 -8.68 3.57
N ASN A 5 6.13 -7.81 3.68
CA ASN A 5 7.37 -8.13 4.38
C ASN A 5 7.12 -8.46 5.87
N GLN A 6 6.22 -7.72 6.52
CA GLN A 6 5.83 -8.04 7.89
C GLN A 6 5.03 -9.36 7.96
N ALA A 7 4.16 -9.62 6.98
CA ALA A 7 3.42 -10.88 6.90
C ALA A 7 4.38 -12.07 6.76
N GLU A 8 5.35 -12.00 5.85
CA GLU A 8 6.35 -13.07 5.65
C GLU A 8 7.17 -13.31 6.92
N PHE A 9 7.63 -12.25 7.57
CA PHE A 9 8.39 -12.35 8.81
C PHE A 9 7.59 -13.02 9.93
N ILE A 10 6.33 -12.61 10.11
CA ILE A 10 5.43 -13.20 11.11
C ILE A 10 5.16 -14.66 10.77
N ASN A 11 4.83 -14.99 9.52
CA ASN A 11 4.57 -16.37 9.10
C ASN A 11 5.80 -17.27 9.30
N THR A 12 7.00 -16.73 9.09
CA THR A 12 8.25 -17.50 9.21
C THR A 12 8.64 -17.75 10.67
N HIS A 13 8.47 -16.76 11.55
CA HIS A 13 9.05 -16.80 12.90
C HIS A 13 8.03 -16.86 14.03
N TYR A 14 6.80 -16.40 13.79
CA TYR A 14 5.79 -16.15 14.82
C TYR A 14 4.39 -16.56 14.36
N GLU A 15 4.29 -17.58 13.50
CA GLU A 15 3.02 -18.03 12.90
C GLU A 15 1.92 -18.23 13.95
N LYS A 16 2.29 -18.83 15.09
CA LYS A 16 1.39 -19.13 16.23
C LYS A 16 0.83 -17.88 16.93
N LEU A 17 1.39 -16.70 16.70
CA LEU A 17 0.89 -15.44 17.26
C LEU A 17 -0.20 -14.81 16.39
N GLN A 18 -0.40 -15.29 15.17
CA GLN A 18 -1.46 -14.74 14.33
C GLN A 18 -2.84 -15.17 14.80
N PRO A 19 -3.85 -14.28 14.68
CA PRO A 19 -5.23 -14.68 14.81
C PRO A 19 -5.56 -15.79 13.81
N THR A 20 -6.17 -16.87 14.31
CA THR A 20 -6.63 -17.99 13.47
C THR A 20 -7.80 -17.61 12.59
N GLU A 21 -8.59 -16.61 13.01
CA GLU A 21 -9.76 -16.09 12.30
C GLU A 21 -9.83 -14.57 12.39
N GLY A 22 -10.64 -13.95 11.52
CA GLY A 22 -10.88 -12.50 11.55
C GLY A 22 -9.71 -11.66 11.03
N PRO A 23 -9.67 -10.34 11.32
CA PRO A 23 -8.65 -9.41 10.82
C PRO A 23 -7.21 -9.75 11.23
N ASN A 24 -6.20 -9.26 10.50
CA ASN A 24 -4.79 -9.50 10.84
C ASN A 24 -4.27 -8.51 11.89
N THR A 25 -4.90 -8.54 13.07
CA THR A 25 -4.65 -7.57 14.15
C THR A 25 -3.19 -7.52 14.58
N PHE A 26 -2.49 -8.66 14.63
CA PHE A 26 -1.07 -8.70 14.98
C PHE A 26 -0.19 -8.02 13.92
N LYS A 27 -0.35 -8.36 12.63
CA LYS A 27 0.35 -7.68 11.53
C LYS A 27 0.07 -6.18 11.51
N HIS A 28 -1.20 -5.79 11.68
CA HIS A 28 -1.60 -4.39 11.70
C HIS A 28 -0.98 -3.64 12.88
N GLY A 29 -0.98 -4.23 14.08
CA GLY A 29 -0.32 -3.66 15.26
C GLY A 29 1.18 -3.46 15.05
N LEU A 30 1.87 -4.47 14.50
CA LEU A 30 3.30 -4.35 14.19
C LEU A 30 3.57 -3.28 13.13
N SER A 31 2.78 -3.25 12.06
CA SER A 31 2.92 -2.26 10.98
C SER A 31 2.72 -0.83 11.52
N LYS A 32 1.69 -0.64 12.35
CA LYS A 32 1.42 0.65 13.01
C LYS A 32 2.58 1.06 13.92
N PHE A 33 3.08 0.15 14.74
CA PHE A 33 4.21 0.42 15.62
C PHE A 33 5.45 0.89 14.84
N ILE A 34 5.80 0.23 13.73
CA ILE A 34 6.96 0.63 12.91
C ILE A 34 6.74 2.03 12.31
N VAL A 35 5.53 2.33 11.82
CA VAL A 35 5.19 3.66 11.28
C VAL A 35 5.28 4.73 12.37
N ASP A 36 4.66 4.51 13.53
CA ASP A 36 4.70 5.43 14.66
C ASP A 36 6.15 5.70 15.10
N TYR A 37 6.95 4.64 15.23
CA TYR A 37 8.36 4.74 15.61
C TYR A 37 9.19 5.52 14.56
N ALA A 38 8.97 5.26 13.27
CA ALA A 38 9.65 5.99 12.20
C ALA A 38 9.28 7.49 12.19
N ARG A 39 8.02 7.82 12.46
CA ARG A 39 7.54 9.20 12.61
C ARG A 39 8.22 9.91 13.80
N GLU A 40 8.34 9.24 14.94
CA GLU A 40 8.89 9.83 16.16
C GLU A 40 10.42 10.02 16.10
N HIS A 41 11.11 9.15 15.38
CA HIS A 41 12.58 9.08 15.42
C HIS A 41 13.29 9.46 14.12
N THR A 42 12.56 9.80 13.06
CA THR A 42 13.15 10.21 11.79
C THR A 42 12.41 11.38 11.16
N SER A 43 13.09 12.10 10.27
CA SER A 43 12.49 13.14 9.42
C SER A 43 12.44 12.69 7.95
N LEU A 44 12.35 11.37 7.71
CA LEU A 44 12.35 10.80 6.36
C LEU A 44 10.94 10.74 5.77
N HIS A 45 10.86 10.71 4.44
CA HIS A 45 9.61 10.44 3.73
C HIS A 45 9.15 9.00 3.94
N LEU A 46 7.84 8.80 4.12
CA LEU A 46 7.23 7.49 4.30
C LEU A 46 6.54 7.04 3.01
N ILE A 47 7.03 5.97 2.40
CA ILE A 47 6.37 5.30 1.27
C ILE A 47 5.57 4.12 1.83
N ILE A 48 4.24 4.16 1.72
CA ILE A 48 3.36 3.09 2.22
C ILE A 48 2.85 2.27 1.03
N CYS A 49 3.37 1.05 0.87
CA CYS A 49 2.89 0.11 -0.13
C CYS A 49 1.66 -0.60 0.45
N ASN A 50 0.47 -0.24 -0.02
CA ASN A 50 -0.76 -0.86 0.44
C ASN A 50 -1.73 -1.13 -0.70
N SER A 51 -2.47 -2.23 -0.60
CA SER A 51 -3.58 -2.59 -1.47
C SER A 51 -4.91 -2.03 -0.94
N ASN A 52 -4.91 -0.80 -0.40
CA ASN A 52 -6.13 -0.16 0.07
C ASN A 52 -6.97 0.29 -1.13
N ARG A 53 -7.72 -0.66 -1.69
CA ARG A 53 -8.64 -0.44 -2.81
C ARG A 53 -9.93 0.22 -2.36
N SER A 54 -10.26 0.14 -1.07
CA SER A 54 -11.44 0.79 -0.52
C SER A 54 -11.18 2.25 -0.15
N LYS A 55 -12.13 3.13 -0.48
CA LYS A 55 -12.08 4.55 -0.17
C LYS A 55 -12.01 4.78 1.34
N ASN A 56 -12.81 4.08 2.13
CA ASN A 56 -12.73 4.17 3.60
C ASN A 56 -11.36 3.75 4.13
N GLY A 57 -10.74 2.72 3.54
CA GLY A 57 -9.40 2.29 3.90
C GLY A 57 -8.35 3.36 3.62
N ARG A 58 -8.45 4.06 2.48
CA ARG A 58 -7.57 5.18 2.16
C ARG A 58 -7.82 6.39 3.07
N LEU A 59 -9.08 6.76 3.33
CA LEU A 59 -9.43 7.85 4.25
C LEU A 59 -8.90 7.61 5.66
N TYR A 60 -8.97 6.38 6.17
CA TYR A 60 -8.35 6.03 7.45
C TYR A 60 -6.85 6.34 7.47
N LEU A 61 -6.10 5.94 6.44
CA LEU A 61 -4.67 6.25 6.37
C LEU A 61 -4.42 7.76 6.32
N LEU A 62 -5.15 8.47 5.46
CA LEU A 62 -4.92 9.89 5.16
C LEU A 62 -5.40 10.84 6.27
N ASN A 63 -6.31 10.40 7.13
CA ASN A 63 -6.85 11.23 8.20
C ASN A 63 -6.34 10.81 9.59
N GLU A 64 -6.18 9.50 9.84
CA GLU A 64 -5.80 9.03 11.19
C GLU A 64 -4.29 8.81 11.33
N LEU A 65 -3.60 8.36 10.27
CA LEU A 65 -2.16 8.06 10.35
C LEU A 65 -1.29 9.16 9.76
N PHE A 66 -1.74 9.79 8.68
CA PHE A 66 -0.99 10.80 7.93
C PHE A 66 -1.83 12.06 7.67
N PRO A 67 -2.26 12.77 8.73
CA PRO A 67 -3.17 13.89 8.59
C PRO A 67 -2.53 15.06 7.81
N GLN A 68 -3.34 15.77 7.02
CA GLN A 68 -2.88 16.80 6.08
C GLN A 68 -2.13 17.97 6.74
N ASN A 69 -2.41 18.27 8.00
CA ASN A 69 -1.72 19.33 8.75
C ASN A 69 -0.28 18.95 9.14
N GLU A 70 0.10 17.68 9.02
CA GLU A 70 1.44 17.16 9.34
C GLU A 70 2.19 16.66 8.11
N TYR A 71 1.47 16.24 7.07
CA TYR A 71 2.06 15.62 5.89
C TYR A 71 1.58 16.25 4.59
N VAL A 72 2.50 16.33 3.62
CA VAL A 72 2.15 16.37 2.21
C VAL A 72 1.87 14.94 1.75
N ARG A 73 0.65 14.66 1.30
CA ARG A 73 0.18 13.30 1.01
C ARG A 73 0.10 13.10 -0.49
N ILE A 74 0.78 12.07 -0.98
CA ILE A 74 0.80 11.71 -2.39
C ILE A 74 0.17 10.33 -2.53
N LEU A 75 -0.85 10.21 -3.37
CA LEU A 75 -1.37 8.92 -3.82
C LEU A 75 -0.76 8.56 -5.17
N VAL A 76 -0.28 7.33 -5.28
CA VAL A 76 0.14 6.73 -6.55
C VAL A 76 -0.79 5.58 -6.82
N HIS A 77 -1.62 5.72 -7.85
CA HIS A 77 -2.60 4.73 -8.28
C HIS A 77 -2.07 3.99 -9.50
N PHE A 78 -2.10 2.66 -9.44
CA PHE A 78 -1.74 1.81 -10.56
C PHE A 78 -3.02 1.34 -11.25
N ASP A 79 -3.39 2.03 -12.34
CA ASP A 79 -4.52 1.66 -13.20
C ASP A 79 -4.01 0.76 -14.33
N ILE A 80 -3.71 -0.49 -13.97
CA ILE A 80 -3.13 -1.46 -14.90
C ILE A 80 -4.24 -2.41 -15.40
N PRO A 81 -4.34 -2.66 -16.71
CA PRO A 81 -5.29 -3.62 -17.26
C PRO A 81 -5.19 -5.01 -16.61
N ASP A 82 -6.36 -5.63 -16.38
CA ASP A 82 -6.46 -6.92 -15.69
C ASP A 82 -5.68 -8.04 -16.38
N ASP A 83 -5.70 -8.09 -17.71
CA ASP A 83 -4.96 -9.09 -18.49
C ASP A 83 -3.44 -9.00 -18.24
N VAL A 84 -2.91 -7.78 -18.15
CA VAL A 84 -1.52 -7.51 -17.79
C VAL A 84 -1.25 -7.94 -16.33
N LEU A 85 -2.16 -7.69 -15.40
CA LEU A 85 -2.04 -8.15 -14.01
C LEU A 85 -2.02 -9.68 -13.92
N TYR A 86 -2.91 -10.36 -14.64
CA TYR A 86 -2.95 -11.83 -14.70
C TYR A 86 -1.67 -12.41 -15.28
N GLU A 87 -1.12 -11.82 -16.35
CA GLU A 87 0.16 -12.24 -16.93
C GLU A 87 1.31 -12.09 -15.94
N ARG A 88 1.37 -10.95 -15.23
CA ARG A 88 2.40 -10.69 -14.20
C ARG A 88 2.30 -11.65 -13.04
N VAL A 89 1.09 -11.89 -12.54
CA VAL A 89 0.82 -12.83 -11.45
C VAL A 89 1.21 -14.26 -11.85
N ALA A 90 0.88 -14.69 -13.06
CA ALA A 90 1.23 -16.02 -13.55
C ALA A 90 2.75 -16.26 -13.68
N ARG A 91 3.51 -15.19 -13.94
CA ARG A 91 4.99 -15.24 -14.02
C ARG A 91 5.69 -14.96 -12.69
N SER A 92 4.95 -14.58 -11.65
CA SER A 92 5.53 -14.18 -10.37
C SER A 92 6.18 -15.37 -9.67
N THR A 93 7.44 -15.19 -9.26
CA THR A 93 8.16 -16.13 -8.38
C THR A 93 8.10 -15.70 -6.92
N ARG A 94 7.21 -14.75 -6.59
CA ARG A 94 7.08 -14.20 -5.26
C ARG A 94 6.60 -15.28 -4.28
N SER A 95 7.19 -15.27 -3.09
CA SER A 95 6.81 -16.14 -1.99
C SER A 95 5.32 -15.98 -1.67
N THR A 96 4.60 -17.11 -1.54
CA THR A 96 3.22 -17.14 -1.06
C THR A 96 3.14 -17.23 0.45
N ASN A 97 4.29 -17.26 1.15
CA ASN A 97 4.41 -17.26 2.61
C ASN A 97 4.00 -15.93 3.26
N ILE A 98 3.26 -15.09 2.56
CA ILE A 98 2.60 -13.88 3.08
C ILE A 98 1.10 -14.11 3.28
N PHE A 99 0.55 -15.16 2.68
CA PHE A 99 -0.87 -15.42 2.73
C PHE A 99 -1.29 -15.88 4.11
N ARG A 100 -2.52 -15.52 4.44
CA ARG A 100 -3.23 -15.99 5.61
C ARG A 100 -4.61 -16.42 5.16
N GLY A 101 -5.00 -17.65 5.48
CA GLY A 101 -6.23 -18.28 4.99
C GLY A 101 -5.99 -19.14 3.75
N GLY A 102 -7.07 -19.49 3.05
CA GLY A 102 -7.09 -20.53 2.01
C GLY A 102 -6.52 -20.16 0.64
N TYR A 103 -5.71 -19.11 0.52
CA TYR A 103 -5.11 -18.73 -0.76
C TYR A 103 -3.84 -19.55 -1.02
N SER A 104 -3.74 -20.14 -2.19
CA SER A 104 -2.59 -20.92 -2.62
C SER A 104 -1.64 -20.15 -3.53
N ASN A 105 -2.13 -19.10 -4.20
CA ASN A 105 -1.38 -18.33 -5.19
C ASN A 105 -1.94 -16.91 -5.38
N PHE A 106 -1.17 -16.04 -6.03
CA PHE A 106 -1.57 -14.64 -6.28
C PHE A 106 -2.73 -14.50 -7.27
N LYS A 107 -3.01 -15.51 -8.10
CA LYS A 107 -4.16 -15.46 -9.02
C LYS A 107 -5.46 -15.49 -8.24
N GLU A 108 -5.57 -16.35 -7.23
CA GLU A 108 -6.75 -16.40 -6.35
C GLU A 108 -6.95 -15.08 -5.58
N VAL A 109 -5.85 -14.42 -5.19
CA VAL A 109 -5.90 -13.09 -4.57
C VAL A 109 -6.44 -12.04 -5.55
N LEU A 110 -5.94 -12.05 -6.80
CA LEU A 110 -6.42 -11.15 -7.85
C LEU A 110 -7.88 -11.42 -8.21
N ASP A 111 -8.29 -12.68 -8.36
CA ASP A 111 -9.67 -13.06 -8.63
C ASP A 111 -10.63 -12.53 -7.55
N ARG A 112 -10.24 -12.66 -6.27
CA ARG A 112 -11.01 -12.10 -5.15
C ARG A 112 -11.09 -10.58 -5.23
N GLN A 113 -9.96 -9.92 -5.48
CA GLN A 113 -9.93 -8.46 -5.63
C GLN A 113 -10.87 -8.02 -6.77
N GLN A 114 -10.88 -8.72 -7.90
CA GLN A 114 -11.80 -8.36 -8.99
C GLN A 114 -13.27 -8.56 -8.64
N ALA A 115 -13.60 -9.63 -7.90
CA ALA A 115 -14.96 -9.81 -7.38
C ALA A 115 -15.33 -8.68 -6.40
N GLU A 116 -14.39 -8.24 -5.57
CA GLU A 116 -14.57 -7.14 -4.61
C GLU A 116 -14.73 -5.76 -5.28
N SER A 117 -14.31 -5.58 -6.54
CA SER A 117 -14.50 -4.33 -7.30
C SER A 117 -15.97 -3.93 -7.45
N LEU A 118 -16.90 -4.87 -7.25
CA LEU A 118 -18.33 -4.61 -7.27
C LEU A 118 -18.84 -3.93 -5.99
N HIS A 119 -18.05 -3.87 -4.93
CA HIS A 119 -18.41 -3.18 -3.70
C HIS A 119 -18.33 -1.67 -3.88
N GLU A 120 -19.36 -0.95 -3.41
CA GLU A 120 -19.46 0.51 -3.53
C GLU A 120 -18.27 1.28 -2.92
N ASP A 121 -17.63 0.73 -1.88
CA ASP A 121 -16.46 1.35 -1.25
C ASP A 121 -15.17 1.09 -2.03
N VAL A 122 -15.14 0.12 -2.95
CA VAL A 122 -13.96 -0.21 -3.77
C VAL A 122 -13.99 0.63 -5.04
N VAL A 123 -13.41 1.82 -4.95
CA VAL A 123 -13.38 2.81 -6.02
C VAL A 123 -11.99 3.43 -6.13
N ASP A 124 -11.63 3.86 -7.33
CA ASP A 124 -10.33 4.50 -7.57
C ASP A 124 -10.20 5.83 -6.83
N PRO A 125 -8.96 6.24 -6.48
CA PRO A 125 -8.72 7.53 -5.86
C PRO A 125 -9.03 8.66 -6.83
N ILE A 126 -9.46 9.80 -6.28
CA ILE A 126 -9.78 11.02 -7.03
C ILE A 126 -8.83 12.16 -6.64
N GLU A 127 -8.70 13.18 -7.49
CA GLU A 127 -7.71 14.27 -7.34
C GLU A 127 -7.73 14.98 -5.98
N ASN A 128 -8.90 15.09 -5.34
CA ASN A 128 -9.05 15.79 -4.06
C ASN A 128 -9.00 14.86 -2.82
N GLU A 129 -8.64 13.59 -3.00
CA GLU A 129 -8.53 12.65 -1.89
C GLU A 129 -7.24 12.86 -1.08
N ALA A 130 -6.15 13.26 -1.75
CA ALA A 130 -4.86 13.62 -1.16
C ALA A 130 -4.38 14.95 -1.76
N ASP A 131 -3.17 15.40 -1.40
CA ASP A 131 -2.62 16.66 -1.91
C ASP A 131 -2.17 16.51 -3.37
N TYR A 132 -1.74 15.31 -3.76
CA TYR A 132 -1.36 14.95 -5.13
C TYR A 132 -1.82 13.54 -5.47
N LEU A 133 -2.23 13.32 -6.72
CA LEU A 133 -2.56 12.02 -7.27
C LEU A 133 -1.78 11.80 -8.57
N PHE A 134 -1.03 10.70 -8.63
CA PHE A 134 -0.39 10.20 -9.84
C PHE A 134 -1.03 8.89 -10.26
N VAL A 135 -1.33 8.74 -11.55
CA VAL A 135 -1.90 7.52 -12.12
C VAL A 135 -0.91 6.90 -13.09
N ILE A 136 -0.54 5.64 -12.84
CA ILE A 136 0.38 4.83 -13.65
C ILE A 136 -0.46 3.82 -14.42
N HIS A 137 -0.46 3.91 -15.75
CA HIS A 137 -1.21 3.01 -16.62
C HIS A 137 -0.31 1.91 -17.18
N ASP A 138 0.98 2.18 -17.34
CA ASP A 138 1.95 1.17 -17.74
C ASP A 138 3.37 1.42 -17.17
N SER A 139 4.30 0.51 -17.47
CA SER A 139 5.67 0.56 -16.95
C SER A 139 6.47 1.80 -17.35
N LYS A 140 6.09 2.50 -18.42
CA LYS A 140 6.79 3.70 -18.91
C LYS A 140 6.50 4.90 -18.02
N ASP A 141 5.31 4.97 -17.42
CA ASP A 141 4.92 6.07 -16.55
C ASP A 141 5.70 6.06 -15.23
N VAL A 142 6.15 4.88 -14.79
CA VAL A 142 6.80 4.66 -13.49
C VAL A 142 7.99 5.61 -13.27
N ASN A 143 8.90 5.71 -14.24
CA ASN A 143 10.10 6.53 -14.08
C ASN A 143 9.75 8.02 -14.02
N THR A 144 8.85 8.48 -14.89
CA THR A 144 8.40 9.87 -14.91
C THR A 144 7.68 10.23 -13.61
N THR A 145 6.78 9.37 -13.12
CA THR A 145 6.12 9.58 -11.82
C THR A 145 7.12 9.65 -10.66
N ILE A 146 8.13 8.78 -10.63
CA ILE A 146 9.19 8.84 -9.60
C ILE A 146 9.95 10.17 -9.67
N GLU A 147 10.32 10.60 -10.87
CA GLU A 147 11.02 11.87 -11.07
C GLU A 147 10.18 13.05 -10.58
N GLU A 148 8.89 13.11 -10.93
CA GLU A 148 7.97 14.16 -10.49
C GLU A 148 7.83 14.20 -8.96
N ILE A 149 7.67 13.04 -8.31
CA ILE A 149 7.61 12.95 -6.85
C ILE A 149 8.92 13.43 -6.21
N VAL A 150 10.08 13.10 -6.80
CA VAL A 150 11.38 13.55 -6.29
C VAL A 150 11.55 15.05 -6.43
N HIS A 151 11.09 15.65 -7.53
CA HIS A 151 11.12 17.11 -7.70
C HIS A 151 10.20 17.78 -6.69
N LEU A 152 8.98 17.29 -6.53
CA LEU A 152 8.02 17.78 -5.55
C LEU A 152 8.58 17.73 -4.12
N ALA A 153 9.21 16.61 -3.75
CA ALA A 153 9.82 16.46 -2.44
C ALA A 153 10.95 17.46 -2.19
N LYS A 154 11.74 17.80 -3.22
CA LYS A 154 12.80 18.83 -3.12
C LYS A 154 12.22 20.23 -3.00
N ASP A 155 11.21 20.56 -3.78
CA ASP A 155 10.61 21.89 -3.80
C ASP A 155 9.86 22.21 -2.50
N LEU A 156 9.27 21.19 -1.88
CA LEU A 156 8.55 21.31 -0.61
C LEU A 156 9.43 21.07 0.62
N SER A 157 10.67 20.62 0.45
CA SER A 157 11.58 20.43 1.57
C SER A 157 11.92 21.78 2.20
N PRO A 158 11.83 21.92 3.54
CA PRO A 158 12.25 23.14 4.20
C PRO A 158 13.73 23.39 3.91
N ILE A 159 14.06 24.64 3.56
CA ILE A 159 15.44 25.06 3.35
C ILE A 159 16.20 24.76 4.65
N PRO A 160 17.32 24.01 4.60
CA PRO A 160 18.12 23.74 5.80
C PRO A 160 18.56 25.10 6.40
N LYS A 161 18.21 25.31 7.67
CA LYS A 161 18.64 26.47 8.45
C LYS A 161 20.13 26.44 8.74
#